data_AF-A0A7X5WRY2-F1
#
_entry.id   AF-A0A7X5WRY2-F1
#
_cell.length_a   1.000
_cell.length_b   1.000
_cell.length_c   1.000
_cell.angle_alpha   90.00
_cell.angle_beta   90.00
_cell.angle_gamma   90.00
#
_symmetry.space_group_name_H-M   'P 1'
#
loop_
_entity.id
_entity.type
_entity.pdbx_description
1 polymer ?
#
loop_
_entity_poly.entity_id
_entity_poly.type
_entity_poly.pdbx_seq_one_letter_code
_entity_poly.pdbx_strand_id
1 'polypeptide(L)'
;AFDRALDEFEAEGGVAGRGERYRDNCRRLVEGMRGLGFETLLDDALQAPIIVTFRMPADPSFEFTRFYRLMAEQGYVIYPGKLTVAESFRIGCIGALGATEIA
;
A
#
# COMPACT_ATOMS: atom_id res chain seq x y z
N ALA A 1 -24.69 7.06 -2.18
CA ALA A 1 -23.42 6.32 -2.03
C ALA A 1 -22.43 7.12 -1.21
N PHE A 2 -22.08 8.35 -1.62
CA PHE A 2 -21.17 9.20 -0.87
C PHE A 2 -21.64 9.54 0.56
N ASP A 3 -22.93 9.80 0.77
CA ASP A 3 -23.48 10.05 2.12
C ASP A 3 -23.23 8.89 3.09
N ARG A 4 -23.30 7.64 2.62
CA ARG A 4 -22.97 6.46 3.43
C ARG A 4 -21.50 6.40 3.80
N ALA A 5 -20.62 6.80 2.88
CA ALA A 5 -19.18 6.89 3.17
C ALA A 5 -18.87 7.97 4.21
N LEU A 6 -19.67 9.06 4.26
CA LEU A 6 -19.58 10.08 5.32
C LEU A 6 -20.08 9.53 6.66
N ASP A 7 -21.23 8.84 6.69
CA ASP A 7 -21.74 8.18 7.90
C ASP A 7 -20.69 7.21 8.50
N GLU A 8 -20.11 6.35 7.66
CA GLU A 8 -19.06 5.40 8.05
C GLU A 8 -17.76 6.09 8.50
N PHE A 9 -17.42 7.21 7.86
CA PHE A 9 -16.25 8.02 8.25
C PHE A 9 -16.41 8.62 9.64
N GLU A 10 -17.56 9.21 9.93
CA GLU A 10 -17.85 9.77 11.25
C GLU A 10 -17.92 8.65 12.31
N ALA A 11 -18.55 7.52 11.98
CA ALA A 11 -18.62 6.36 12.88
C ALA A 11 -17.23 5.77 13.21
N GLU A 12 -16.28 5.84 12.27
CA GLU A 12 -14.89 5.42 12.46
C GLU A 12 -14.08 6.42 13.34
N GLY A 13 -14.62 7.58 13.69
CA GLY A 13 -13.92 8.63 14.44
C GLY A 13 -13.29 9.71 13.55
N GLY A 14 -13.84 9.90 12.35
CA GLY A 14 -13.44 10.93 11.41
C GLY A 14 -11.97 10.83 11.01
N VAL A 15 -11.31 11.98 10.87
CA VAL A 15 -9.90 12.06 10.45
C VAL A 15 -8.98 11.32 11.42
N ALA A 16 -9.24 11.41 12.73
CA ALA A 16 -8.37 10.83 13.73
C ALA A 16 -8.39 9.29 13.65
N GLY A 17 -9.58 8.69 13.71
CA GLY A 17 -9.75 7.23 13.70
C GLY A 17 -9.36 6.61 12.37
N ARG A 18 -9.85 7.15 11.24
CA ARG A 18 -9.44 6.66 9.91
C ARG A 18 -7.96 6.86 9.65
N GLY A 19 -7.42 8.00 10.09
CA GLY A 19 -6.00 8.28 9.98
C GLY A 19 -5.14 7.32 10.79
N GLU A 20 -5.60 6.88 11.95
CA GLU A 20 -4.90 5.87 12.76
C GLU A 20 -4.86 4.52 12.06
N ARG A 21 -5.99 4.03 11.54
CA ARG A 21 -6.02 2.78 10.76
C ARG A 21 -5.11 2.85 9.54
N TYR A 22 -5.15 3.96 8.80
CA TYR A 22 -4.28 4.16 7.65
C TYR A 22 -2.79 4.15 8.01
N ARG A 23 -2.41 4.75 9.16
CA ARG A 23 -1.04 4.70 9.66
C ARG A 23 -0.63 3.27 10.06
N ASP A 24 -1.49 2.52 10.75
CA ASP A 24 -1.19 1.14 11.14
C ASP A 24 -1.07 0.23 9.90
N ASN A 25 -1.98 0.35 8.93
CA ASN A 25 -1.90 -0.37 7.66
C ASN A 25 -0.60 -0.04 6.93
N CYS A 26 -0.25 1.25 6.80
CA CYS A 26 0.98 1.66 6.14
C CYS A 26 2.21 1.06 6.82
N ARG A 27 2.25 1.09 8.16
CA ARG A 27 3.35 0.52 8.95
C ARG A 27 3.49 -0.99 8.71
N ARG A 28 2.39 -1.74 8.84
CA ARG A 28 2.37 -3.20 8.60
C ARG A 28 2.82 -3.56 7.19
N LEU A 29 2.31 -2.84 6.19
CA LEU A 29 2.70 -3.03 4.79
C LEU A 29 4.20 -2.81 4.60
N VAL A 30 4.76 -1.72 5.14
CA VAL A 30 6.20 -1.43 5.02
C VAL A 30 7.03 -2.48 5.74
N GLU A 31 6.67 -2.84 6.97
CA GLU A 31 7.37 -3.87 7.75
C GLU A 31 7.35 -5.24 7.04
N GLY A 32 6.18 -5.67 6.56
CA GLY A 32 6.02 -6.95 5.86
C GLY A 32 6.81 -6.99 4.55
N MET A 33 6.68 -5.96 3.72
CA MET A 33 7.40 -5.87 2.44
C MET A 33 8.93 -5.80 2.66
N ARG A 34 9.41 -5.08 3.68
CA ARG A 34 10.83 -5.07 4.05
C ARG A 34 11.31 -6.43 4.55
N GLY A 35 10.49 -7.15 5.32
CA GLY A 35 10.76 -8.53 5.73
C GLY A 35 10.89 -9.50 4.55
N LEU A 36 10.22 -9.21 3.43
CA LEU A 36 10.34 -9.94 2.16
C LEU A 36 11.50 -9.45 1.26
N GLY A 37 12.27 -8.45 1.68
CA GLY A 37 13.41 -7.91 0.95
C GLY A 37 13.10 -6.79 -0.04
N PHE A 38 11.90 -6.20 -0.01
CA PHE A 38 11.59 -4.99 -0.78
C PHE A 38 12.07 -3.73 -0.07
N GLU A 39 12.38 -2.69 -0.85
CA GLU A 39 12.82 -1.40 -0.36
C GLU A 39 11.83 -0.29 -0.72
N THR A 40 11.54 0.60 0.22
CA THR A 40 10.75 1.82 -0.08
C THR A 40 11.59 2.78 -0.91
N LEU A 41 10.94 3.53 -1.81
CA LEU A 41 11.61 4.55 -2.60
C LEU A 41 11.94 5.79 -1.76
N LEU A 42 11.04 6.17 -0.86
CA LEU A 42 11.17 7.32 0.04
C LEU A 42 11.60 6.87 1.44
N ASP A 43 12.23 7.80 2.15
CA ASP A 43 12.51 7.67 3.58
C ASP A 43 11.20 7.69 4.39
N ASP A 44 11.20 6.99 5.53
CA ASP A 44 10.01 6.84 6.39
C ASP A 44 9.47 8.20 6.88
N ALA A 45 10.35 9.17 7.09
CA ALA A 45 9.98 10.52 7.52
C ALA A 45 9.16 11.30 6.46
N LEU A 46 9.22 10.89 5.19
CA LEU A 46 8.49 11.51 4.07
C LEU A 46 7.25 10.70 3.66
N GLN A 47 7.08 9.50 4.20
CA GLN A 47 6.04 8.57 3.79
C GLN A 47 4.68 8.97 4.38
N ALA A 48 3.71 9.26 3.50
CA ALA A 48 2.31 9.47 3.89
C ALA A 48 1.56 8.13 4.03
N PRO A 49 0.59 8.01 4.96
CA PRO A 49 -0.10 6.75 5.23
C PRO A 49 -1.24 6.49 4.23
N ILE A 50 -0.97 6.58 2.94
CA ILE A 50 -1.99 6.44 1.88
C ILE A 50 -1.57 5.39 0.85
N ILE A 51 -0.35 5.51 0.37
CA ILE A 51 0.21 4.66 -0.69
C ILE A 51 1.72 4.63 -0.54
N VAL A 52 2.30 3.43 -0.59
CA VAL A 52 3.75 3.23 -0.45
C VAL A 52 4.34 2.93 -1.82
N THR A 53 5.47 3.57 -2.14
CA THR A 53 6.21 3.29 -3.37
C THR A 53 7.41 2.42 -3.03
N PHE A 54 7.50 1.26 -3.68
CA PHE A 54 8.60 0.31 -3.54
C PHE A 54 9.46 0.33 -4.79
N ARG A 55 10.78 0.18 -4.61
CA ARG A 55 11.72 -0.01 -5.71
C ARG A 55 11.43 -1.34 -6.41
N MET A 56 11.57 -1.37 -7.72
CA MET A 56 11.57 -2.64 -8.45
C MET A 56 12.77 -3.47 -8.01
N PRO A 57 12.60 -4.77 -7.67
CA PRO A 57 13.73 -5.63 -7.40
C PRO A 57 14.72 -5.65 -8.58
N ALA A 58 16.01 -5.62 -8.27
CA ALA A 58 17.06 -5.60 -9.29
C ALA A 58 17.31 -6.98 -9.95
N ASP A 59 16.72 -8.04 -9.41
CA ASP A 59 16.82 -9.39 -9.97
C ASP A 59 16.20 -9.44 -11.38
N PRO A 60 16.96 -9.82 -12.43
CA PRO A 60 16.45 -9.89 -13.80
C PRO A 60 15.29 -10.86 -14.00
N SER A 61 15.08 -11.81 -13.09
CA SER A 61 13.96 -12.74 -13.09
C SER A 61 12.66 -12.11 -12.56
N PHE A 62 12.73 -10.95 -11.92
CA PHE A 62 11.57 -10.22 -11.46
C PHE A 62 10.87 -9.53 -12.64
N GLU A 63 9.63 -9.93 -12.91
CA GLU A 63 8.81 -9.34 -13.97
C GLU A 63 7.50 -8.84 -13.34
N PHE A 64 7.29 -7.52 -13.39
CA PHE A 64 6.18 -6.90 -12.67
C PHE A 64 4.81 -7.39 -13.15
N THR A 65 4.64 -7.68 -14.45
CA THR A 65 3.36 -8.16 -14.98
C THR A 65 3.01 -9.53 -14.40
N ARG A 66 3.99 -10.44 -14.30
CA ARG A 66 3.85 -11.73 -13.63
C ARG A 66 3.53 -11.54 -12.15
N PHE A 67 4.27 -10.68 -11.45
CA PHE A 67 4.03 -10.42 -10.03
C PHE A 67 2.61 -9.87 -9.79
N TYR A 68 2.20 -8.85 -10.56
CA TYR A 68 0.86 -8.28 -10.53
C TYR A 68 -0.23 -9.34 -10.77
N ARG A 69 -0.08 -10.18 -11.80
CA ARG A 69 -1.06 -11.23 -12.10
C ARG A 69 -1.20 -12.21 -10.94
N LEU A 70 -0.09 -12.67 -10.36
CA LEU A 70 -0.12 -13.59 -9.23
C LEU A 70 -0.77 -12.98 -7.99
N MET A 71 -0.51 -11.70 -7.71
CA MET A 71 -1.19 -10.97 -6.63
C MET A 71 -2.71 -10.85 -6.91
N ALA A 72 -3.09 -10.52 -8.14
CA ALA A 72 -4.48 -10.37 -8.53
C ALA A 72 -5.26 -11.70 -8.44
N GLU A 73 -4.62 -12.83 -8.75
CA GLU A 73 -5.18 -14.18 -8.56
C GLU A 73 -5.45 -14.50 -7.09
N GLN A 74 -4.74 -13.85 -6.16
CA GLN A 74 -4.98 -13.93 -4.72
C GLN A 74 -5.95 -12.84 -4.20
N GLY A 75 -6.53 -12.04 -5.09
CA GLY A 75 -7.48 -10.97 -4.73
C GLY A 75 -6.85 -9.60 -4.45
N TYR A 76 -5.55 -9.43 -4.70
CA TYR A 76 -4.82 -8.17 -4.44
C TYR A 76 -4.45 -7.44 -5.73
N VAL A 77 -5.02 -6.25 -5.94
CA VAL A 77 -4.71 -5.39 -7.08
C VAL A 77 -3.72 -4.31 -6.66
N ILE A 78 -2.52 -4.32 -7.24
CA ILE A 78 -1.46 -3.33 -6.98
C ILE A 78 -1.25 -2.40 -8.19
N TYR A 79 -0.51 -1.31 -8.02
CA TYR A 79 -0.37 -0.28 -9.05
C TYR A 79 1.03 -0.26 -9.64
N PRO A 80 1.18 -0.18 -10.98
CA PRO A 80 2.47 0.16 -11.56
C PRO A 80 2.90 1.58 -11.14
N GLY A 81 4.20 1.75 -10.91
CA GLY A 81 4.81 3.02 -10.53
C GLY A 81 5.92 3.36 -11.50
N LYS A 82 5.62 3.95 -12.65
CA LYS A 82 6.68 4.45 -13.53
C LYS A 82 7.02 5.89 -13.17
N LEU A 83 7.86 6.05 -12.16
CA LEU A 83 8.48 7.34 -11.88
C LEU A 83 9.70 7.51 -12.79
N THR A 84 9.96 8.74 -13.22
CA THR A 84 11.09 9.05 -14.13
C THR A 84 12.46 8.81 -13.50
N VAL A 85 12.54 8.73 -12.17
CA VAL A 85 13.80 8.67 -11.42
C VAL A 85 14.19 7.22 -11.05
N ALA A 86 13.22 6.31 -10.91
CA ALA A 86 13.48 4.91 -10.62
C ALA A 86 12.30 4.03 -11.05
N GLU A 87 12.60 2.82 -11.55
CA GLU A 87 11.58 1.79 -11.76
C GLU A 87 10.99 1.37 -10.40
N SER A 88 9.66 1.42 -10.29
CA SER A 88 8.97 1.24 -9.02
C SER A 88 7.57 0.67 -9.20
N PHE A 89 6.93 0.31 -8.09
CA PHE A 89 5.51 0.01 -8.04
C PHE A 89 4.92 0.53 -6.74
N ARG A 90 3.59 0.57 -6.66
CA ARG A 90 2.88 1.16 -5.53
C ARG A 90 1.82 0.23 -4.97
N ILE A 91 1.68 0.25 -3.66
CA ILE A 91 0.62 -0.47 -2.94
C ILE A 91 -0.12 0.54 -2.06
N GLY A 92 -1.43 0.65 -2.25
CA GLY A 92 -2.31 1.48 -1.44
C GLY A 92 -2.64 0.79 -0.11
N CYS A 93 -2.84 1.57 0.95
CA CYS A 93 -3.19 1.07 2.28
C CYS A 93 -4.45 1.75 2.86
N ILE A 94 -5.33 2.24 1.97
CA ILE A 94 -6.56 2.98 2.28
C ILE A 94 -7.82 2.26 1.80
N GLY A 95 -8.99 2.84 2.09
CA GLY A 95 -10.28 2.25 1.75
C GLY A 95 -10.74 1.26 2.82
N ALA A 96 -11.44 0.21 2.42
CA ALA A 96 -11.95 -0.83 3.31
C ALA A 96 -10.89 -1.91 3.59
N LEU A 97 -9.71 -1.50 4.06
CA LEU A 97 -8.60 -2.38 4.43
C LEU A 97 -8.32 -2.26 5.93
N GLY A 98 -8.27 -3.39 6.63
CA GLY A 98 -7.83 -3.48 8.02
C GLY A 98 -6.56 -4.30 8.17
N ALA A 99 -6.24 -4.64 9.42
CA ALA A 99 -5.06 -5.43 9.74
C ALA A 99 -5.06 -6.82 9.09
N THR A 100 -6.23 -7.42 8.88
CA THR A 100 -6.37 -8.76 8.27
C THR A 100 -5.95 -8.75 6.80
N GLU A 101 -6.35 -7.73 6.04
CA GLU A 101 -6.03 -7.64 4.61
C GLU A 101 -4.58 -7.19 4.35
N ILE A 102 -3.90 -6.63 5.36
CA ILE A 102 -2.51 -6.12 5.27
C ILE A 102 -1.50 -7.05 5.97
N ALA A 103 -1.95 -8.15 6.57
CA ALA A 103 -1.11 -9.09 7.33
C ALA A 103 -0.09 -9.84 6.47
#